data_AF-A0A7J0EZV0-F1
#
_entry.id   AF-A0A7J0EZV0-F1
#
_cell.length_a   1.000
_cell.length_b   1.000
_cell.length_c   1.000
_cell.angle_alpha   90.00
_cell.angle_beta   90.00
_cell.angle_gamma   90.00
#
_symmetry.space_group_name_H-M   'P 1'
#
loop_
_entity.id
_entity.type
_entity.pdbx_description
1 polymer ?
#
loop_
_entity_poly.entity_id
_entity_poly.type
_entity_poly.pdbx_seq_one_letter_code
_entity_poly.pdbx_strand_id
1 'polypeptide(L)'
;MTQSPSSPFLPIKCGRVEEINTEEENPTKPMSDLHGIDPELLQRMVYDALVWSSLHGLVVGDRNVQRSGKVPGVGMVHAPFALLPMSFPESHWRQACELAPIFNELVDRVSLDGEFLQNSLSRFSLLLSPCAFVLV
;
A
#
# COMPACT_ATOMS: atom_id res chain seq x y z
N MET A 1 -19.47 -38.07 25.99
CA MET A 1 -18.14 -38.17 25.37
C MET A 1 -18.35 -38.59 23.92
N THR A 2 -18.37 -37.63 23.00
CA THR A 2 -18.57 -37.87 21.57
C THR A 2 -17.52 -37.02 20.84
N GLN A 3 -16.49 -37.69 20.33
CA GLN A 3 -15.43 -37.08 19.53
C GLN A 3 -15.91 -36.95 18.09
N SER A 4 -15.77 -35.75 17.54
CA SER A 4 -15.93 -35.49 16.10
C SER A 4 -14.59 -35.78 15.39
N PRO A 5 -14.58 -36.37 14.19
CA PRO A 5 -13.34 -36.71 13.49
C PRO A 5 -12.70 -35.45 12.88
N SER A 6 -11.40 -35.30 13.12
CA SER A 6 -10.55 -34.29 12.48
C SER A 6 -10.28 -34.67 11.02
N SER A 7 -10.50 -33.72 10.12
CA SER A 7 -10.15 -33.84 8.70
C SER A 7 -8.63 -33.92 8.52
N PRO A 8 -8.11 -34.77 7.62
CA PRO A 8 -6.66 -34.89 7.44
C PRO A 8 -6.12 -33.68 6.67
N PHE A 9 -5.14 -33.00 7.28
CA PHE A 9 -4.29 -32.02 6.61
C PHE A 9 -3.52 -32.73 5.50
N LEU A 10 -3.85 -32.43 4.24
CA LEU A 10 -3.02 -32.84 3.11
C LEU A 10 -1.75 -31.97 3.08
N PRO A 11 -0.55 -32.55 2.95
CA PRO A 11 0.67 -31.79 2.85
C PRO A 11 0.66 -31.02 1.52
N ILE A 12 0.57 -29.70 1.59
CA ILE A 12 0.81 -28.82 0.45
C ILE A 12 2.27 -29.05 0.05
N LYS A 13 2.44 -29.73 -1.08
CA LYS A 13 3.74 -29.98 -1.72
C LYS A 13 4.30 -28.61 -2.12
N CYS A 14 5.17 -28.05 -1.29
CA CYS A 14 5.97 -26.87 -1.61
C CYS A 14 6.74 -27.18 -2.90
N GLY A 15 6.30 -26.59 -4.00
CA GLY A 15 6.95 -26.72 -5.30
C GLY A 15 8.38 -26.21 -5.20
N ARG A 16 9.31 -26.99 -5.77
CA ARG A 16 10.71 -26.61 -5.93
C ARG A 16 10.79 -25.18 -6.47
N VAL A 17 11.38 -24.27 -5.71
CA VAL A 17 11.76 -22.95 -6.20
C VAL A 17 12.85 -23.19 -7.24
N GLU A 18 12.46 -23.17 -8.51
CA GLU A 18 13.43 -22.95 -9.58
C GLU A 18 13.78 -21.46 -9.53
N GLU A 19 15.08 -21.19 -9.43
CA GLU A 19 15.64 -19.85 -9.53
C GLU A 19 15.11 -19.20 -10.82
N ILE A 20 14.19 -18.26 -10.65
CA ILE A 20 13.81 -17.35 -11.73
C ILE A 20 15.04 -16.48 -11.94
N ASN A 21 15.84 -16.84 -12.94
CA ASN A 21 16.87 -15.96 -13.47
C ASN A 21 16.18 -14.64 -13.81
N THR A 22 16.63 -13.57 -13.17
CA THR A 22 16.26 -12.20 -13.51
C THR A 22 16.82 -11.92 -14.91
N GLU A 23 16.06 -12.30 -15.93
CA GLU A 23 16.31 -11.80 -17.28
C GLU A 23 15.97 -10.31 -17.27
N GLU A 24 17.00 -9.50 -17.41
CA GLU A 24 16.93 -8.06 -17.59
C GLU A 24 16.19 -7.74 -18.91
N GLU A 25 14.86 -7.78 -18.90
CA GLU A 25 14.07 -7.15 -19.94
C GLU A 25 14.10 -5.64 -19.75
N ASN A 26 15.05 -5.03 -20.46
CA ASN A 26 15.15 -3.63 -20.90
C ASN A 26 13.97 -2.73 -20.46
N PRO A 27 14.13 -1.81 -19.49
CA PRO A 27 13.04 -0.94 -19.05
C PRO A 27 12.78 0.09 -20.14
N THR A 28 11.82 -0.25 -20.98
CA THR A 28 11.10 0.57 -21.95
C THR A 28 11.03 2.04 -21.51
N LYS A 29 11.68 2.89 -22.29
CA LYS A 29 11.51 4.35 -22.44
C LYS A 29 10.82 5.06 -21.26
N PRO A 30 11.53 5.86 -20.43
CA PRO A 30 10.86 6.67 -19.42
C PRO A 30 9.79 7.52 -20.11
N MET A 31 8.54 7.46 -19.62
CA MET A 31 7.55 8.45 -20.02
C MET A 31 8.17 9.82 -19.78
N SER A 32 8.20 10.59 -20.87
CA SER A 32 8.64 11.96 -21.05
C SER A 32 9.12 12.68 -19.76
N ASP A 33 10.35 13.18 -19.80
CA ASP A 33 10.88 14.11 -18.80
C ASP A 33 9.83 15.18 -18.45
N LEU A 34 9.28 15.08 -17.23
CA LEU A 34 8.22 15.94 -16.74
C LEU A 34 8.70 17.40 -16.60
N HIS A 35 10.02 17.62 -16.62
CA HIS A 35 10.62 18.95 -16.60
C HIS A 35 10.65 19.63 -17.97
N GLY A 36 10.34 18.91 -19.06
CA GLY A 36 10.29 19.44 -20.43
C GLY A 36 8.94 20.02 -20.86
N ILE A 37 7.94 20.03 -19.97
CA ILE A 37 6.59 20.52 -20.26
C ILE A 37 6.59 22.05 -20.28
N ASP A 38 5.94 22.63 -21.31
CA ASP A 38 5.73 24.07 -21.41
C ASP A 38 5.01 24.63 -20.15
N PRO A 39 5.52 25.73 -19.55
CA PRO A 39 4.98 26.25 -18.30
C PRO A 39 3.52 26.74 -18.41
N GLU A 40 3.08 27.27 -19.56
CA GLU A 40 1.70 27.72 -19.73
C GLU A 40 0.74 26.51 -19.78
N LEU A 41 1.13 25.47 -20.52
CA LEU A 41 0.41 24.20 -20.53
C LEU A 41 0.35 23.57 -19.14
N LEU A 42 1.47 23.57 -18.40
CA LEU A 42 1.55 23.04 -17.04
C LEU A 42 0.57 23.76 -16.10
N GLN A 43 0.53 25.09 -16.13
CA GLN A 43 -0.40 25.87 -15.31
C GLN A 43 -1.87 25.55 -15.63
N ARG A 44 -2.20 25.39 -16.91
CA ARG A 44 -3.54 24.98 -17.34
C ARG A 44 -3.90 23.59 -16.82
N MET A 45 -2.99 22.63 -16.90
CA MET A 45 -3.21 21.28 -16.37
C MET A 45 -3.40 21.27 -14.85
N VAL A 46 -2.60 22.06 -14.12
CA VAL A 46 -2.76 22.23 -12.67
C VAL A 46 -4.13 22.81 -12.35
N TYR A 47 -4.55 23.86 -13.06
CA TYR A 47 -5.87 24.46 -12.88
C TYR A 47 -6.99 23.43 -13.11
N ASP A 48 -6.96 22.71 -14.24
CA ASP A 48 -7.96 21.71 -14.58
C ASP A 48 -8.00 20.57 -13.53
N ALA A 49 -6.85 20.13 -13.01
CA ALA A 49 -6.77 19.11 -11.98
C ALA A 49 -7.32 19.58 -10.62
N LEU A 50 -7.09 20.85 -10.26
CA LEU A 50 -7.67 21.45 -9.05
C LEU A 50 -9.19 21.59 -9.15
N VAL A 51 -9.70 21.98 -10.32
CA VAL A 51 -11.14 22.01 -10.59
C VAL A 51 -11.73 20.60 -10.51
N TRP A 52 -11.10 19.62 -11.17
CA TRP A 52 -11.55 18.24 -11.16
C TRP A 52 -11.61 17.65 -9.74
N SER A 53 -10.56 17.87 -8.94
CA SER A 53 -10.51 17.40 -7.54
C SER A 53 -11.59 18.03 -6.67
N SER A 54 -11.88 19.31 -6.87
CA SER A 54 -12.96 20.02 -6.15
C SER A 54 -14.35 19.49 -6.53
N LEU A 55 -14.58 19.17 -7.80
CA LEU A 55 -15.89 18.68 -8.29
C LEU A 55 -16.15 17.21 -7.96
N HIS A 56 -15.11 16.38 -7.90
CA HIS A 56 -15.22 14.94 -7.67
C HIS A 56 -14.96 14.54 -6.21
N GLY A 57 -14.71 15.51 -5.32
CA GLY A 57 -14.53 15.26 -3.89
C GLY A 57 -13.18 14.65 -3.52
N LEU A 58 -12.14 14.83 -4.35
CA LEU A 58 -10.77 14.49 -4.01
C LEU A 58 -10.19 15.57 -3.08
N VAL A 59 -10.78 15.70 -1.88
CA VAL A 59 -10.48 16.74 -0.90
C VAL A 59 -10.23 16.15 0.48
N VAL A 60 -9.37 16.81 1.25
CA VAL A 60 -9.01 16.48 2.62
C VAL A 60 -9.12 17.73 3.50
N GLY A 61 -9.15 17.55 4.81
CA GLY A 61 -9.13 18.69 5.74
C GLY A 61 -7.78 19.42 5.70
N ASP A 62 -7.82 20.75 5.61
CA ASP A 62 -6.62 21.58 5.69
C ASP A 62 -5.98 21.47 7.08
N ARG A 63 -4.67 21.20 7.11
CA ARG A 63 -3.86 21.10 8.32
C ARG A 63 -3.86 22.40 9.14
N ASN A 64 -4.03 23.55 8.48
CA ASN A 64 -4.02 24.86 9.14
C ASN A 64 -5.37 25.21 9.80
N VAL A 65 -6.43 24.44 9.53
CA VAL A 65 -7.78 24.67 10.05
C VAL A 65 -8.11 23.61 11.11
N GLN A 66 -8.07 23.96 12.40
CA GLN A 66 -8.30 22.99 13.49
C GLN A 66 -9.65 22.24 13.42
N ARG A 67 -10.66 22.82 12.75
CA ARG A 67 -11.99 22.24 12.61
C ARG A 67 -12.12 21.27 11.43
N SER A 68 -11.19 21.26 10.48
CA SER A 68 -11.28 20.53 9.22
C SER A 68 -11.30 19.00 9.40
N GLY A 69 -10.63 18.48 10.43
CA GLY A 69 -10.64 17.06 10.78
C GLY A 69 -11.78 16.62 11.70
N LYS A 70 -12.62 17.55 12.18
CA LYS A 70 -13.69 17.26 13.16
C LYS A 70 -15.09 17.57 12.65
N VAL A 71 -15.22 18.58 11.81
CA VAL A 71 -16.49 19.02 11.25
C VAL A 71 -16.43 18.79 9.73
N PRO A 72 -17.34 17.99 9.15
CA PRO A 72 -17.36 17.79 7.71
C PRO A 72 -17.69 19.10 6.99
N GLY A 73 -17.05 19.33 5.84
CA GLY A 73 -17.35 20.46 4.95
C GLY A 73 -16.73 21.80 5.33
N VAL A 74 -15.87 21.89 6.36
CA VAL A 74 -15.15 23.13 6.70
C VAL A 74 -13.66 23.00 6.42
N GLY A 75 -13.05 24.02 5.81
CA GLY A 75 -11.61 24.09 5.57
C GLY A 75 -11.09 22.90 4.76
N MET A 76 -11.69 22.65 3.60
CA MET A 76 -11.25 21.58 2.69
C MET A 76 -10.20 22.09 1.72
N VAL A 77 -9.23 21.24 1.42
CA VAL A 77 -8.20 21.44 0.40
C VAL A 77 -8.13 20.20 -0.48
N HIS A 78 -7.69 20.32 -1.73
CA HIS A 78 -7.47 19.15 -2.58
C HIS A 78 -6.51 18.15 -1.89
N ALA A 79 -6.74 16.85 -2.07
CA ALA A 79 -5.77 15.85 -1.60
C ALA A 79 -4.43 16.04 -2.31
N PRO A 80 -3.28 15.74 -1.69
CA PRO A 80 -2.02 15.69 -2.41
C PRO A 80 -2.03 14.56 -3.45
N PHE A 81 -1.85 14.89 -4.73
CA PHE A 81 -1.79 13.92 -5.83
C PHE A 81 -0.73 14.32 -6.86
N ALA A 82 -0.24 13.35 -7.63
CA ALA A 82 0.66 13.60 -8.76
C ALA A 82 -0.14 14.07 -9.98
N LEU A 83 0.33 15.11 -10.68
CA LEU A 83 -0.39 15.70 -11.82
C LEU A 83 -0.52 14.73 -13.01
N LEU A 84 0.47 13.87 -13.20
CA LEU A 84 0.51 12.87 -14.25
C LEU A 84 0.75 11.47 -13.65
N PRO A 85 0.21 10.41 -14.28
CA PRO A 85 0.42 9.04 -13.80
C PRO A 85 1.89 8.64 -13.91
N MET A 86 2.36 7.88 -12.92
CA MET A 86 3.70 7.32 -12.92
C MET A 86 3.76 6.09 -13.82
N SER A 87 4.83 5.94 -14.60
CA SER A 87 5.07 4.70 -15.34
C SER A 87 5.29 3.55 -14.37
N PHE A 88 4.62 2.43 -14.63
CA PHE A 88 4.74 1.23 -13.80
C PHE A 88 4.72 -0.02 -14.69
N PRO A 89 5.63 -1.00 -14.48
CA PRO A 89 5.68 -2.20 -15.30
C PRO A 89 4.41 -3.05 -15.16
N GLU A 90 3.83 -3.45 -16.29
CA GLU A 90 2.58 -4.24 -16.30
C GLU A 90 2.75 -5.61 -15.64
N SER A 91 3.91 -6.27 -15.84
CA SER A 91 4.22 -7.56 -15.22
C SER A 91 4.10 -7.52 -13.70
N HIS A 92 4.66 -6.48 -13.08
CA HIS A 92 4.62 -6.27 -11.64
C HIS A 92 3.22 -5.91 -11.15
N TRP A 93 2.47 -5.13 -11.94
CA TRP A 93 1.08 -4.79 -11.60
C TRP A 93 0.21 -6.04 -11.57
N ARG A 94 0.30 -6.88 -12.60
CA ARG A 94 -0.42 -8.15 -12.67
C ARG A 94 -0.05 -9.08 -11.54
N GLN A 95 1.24 -9.22 -11.23
CA GLN A 95 1.70 -10.03 -10.10
C GLN A 95 1.10 -9.53 -8.77
N ALA A 96 1.07 -8.21 -8.53
CA ALA A 96 0.47 -7.64 -7.32
C ALA A 96 -1.04 -7.94 -7.24
N CYS A 97 -1.75 -7.88 -8.38
CA CYS A 97 -3.17 -8.24 -8.45
C CYS A 97 -3.41 -9.73 -8.16
N GLU A 98 -2.56 -10.62 -8.68
CA GLU A 98 -2.65 -12.07 -8.44
C GLU A 98 -2.35 -12.42 -6.97
N LEU A 99 -1.46 -11.66 -6.32
CA LEU A 99 -1.08 -11.86 -4.91
C LEU A 99 -2.11 -11.31 -3.91
N ALA A 100 -2.87 -10.27 -4.26
CA ALA A 100 -3.86 -9.66 -3.35
C ALA A 100 -4.83 -10.65 -2.66
N PRO A 101 -5.52 -11.57 -3.36
CA PRO A 101 -6.42 -12.53 -2.70
C PRO A 101 -5.68 -13.54 -1.83
N ILE A 102 -4.46 -13.95 -2.22
CA ILE A 102 -3.62 -14.88 -1.47
C ILE A 102 -3.21 -14.24 -0.15
N PHE A 103 -2.82 -12.97 -0.16
CA PHE A 103 -2.51 -12.21 1.05
C PHE A 103 -3.74 -12.00 1.93
N ASN A 104 -4.92 -11.74 1.37
CA ASN A 104 -6.13 -11.60 2.16
C ASN A 104 -6.44 -12.87 2.96
N GLU A 105 -6.33 -14.04 2.34
CA GLU A 105 -6.52 -15.32 3.03
C GLU A 105 -5.41 -15.63 4.03
N LEU A 106 -4.15 -15.33 3.69
CA LEU A 106 -3.02 -15.50 4.60
C LEU A 106 -3.21 -14.67 5.86
N VAL A 107 -3.58 -13.40 5.72
CA VAL A 107 -3.82 -12.49 6.84
C VAL A 107 -4.97 -12.98 7.70
N ASP A 108 -6.08 -13.43 7.10
CA ASP A 108 -7.21 -14.00 7.83
C ASP A 108 -6.79 -15.23 8.66
N ARG A 109 -6.08 -16.18 8.04
CA ARG A 109 -5.63 -17.40 8.73
C ARG A 109 -4.61 -17.12 9.83
N VAL A 110 -3.65 -16.22 9.59
CA VAL A 110 -2.65 -15.82 10.59
C VAL A 110 -3.31 -15.09 11.77
N SER A 111 -4.37 -14.31 11.51
CA SER A 111 -5.09 -13.59 12.56
C SER A 111 -5.81 -14.51 13.53
N LEU A 112 -6.15 -15.74 13.13
CA LEU A 112 -6.78 -16.75 13.98
C LEU A 112 -5.77 -17.45 14.91
N ASP A 113 -4.48 -17.46 14.58
CA ASP A 113 -3.43 -18.09 15.38
C ASP A 113 -2.80 -17.09 16.36
N GLY A 114 -3.47 -16.93 17.51
CA GLY A 114 -3.01 -16.04 18.57
C GLY A 114 -1.69 -16.48 19.22
N GLU A 115 -1.39 -17.78 19.25
CA GLU A 115 -0.13 -18.29 19.81
C GLU A 115 1.04 -17.93 18.89
N PHE A 116 0.85 -18.09 17.57
CA PHE A 116 1.80 -17.64 16.57
C PHE A 116 2.08 -16.13 16.70
N LEU A 117 1.04 -15.29 16.76
CA LEU A 117 1.22 -13.85 16.90
C LEU A 117 1.96 -13.47 18.19
N GLN A 118 1.62 -14.08 19.33
CA GLN A 118 2.29 -13.82 20.60
C GLN A 118 3.75 -14.27 20.58
N ASN A 119 4.04 -15.44 20.00
CA ASN A 119 5.41 -15.93 19.87
C ASN A 119 6.24 -15.07 18.91
N SER A 120 5.68 -14.65 17.77
CA SER A 120 6.35 -13.76 16.81
C SER A 120 6.60 -12.36 17.37
N LEU A 121 5.65 -11.80 18.14
CA LEU A 121 5.76 -10.46 18.73
C LEU A 121 6.44 -10.44 20.11
N SER A 122 6.66 -11.60 20.75
CA SER A 122 7.28 -11.70 22.09
C SER A 122 8.60 -10.96 22.21
N ARG A 123 9.42 -10.97 21.15
CA ARG A 123 10.70 -10.23 21.09
C ARG A 123 10.53 -8.73 20.81
N PHE A 124 9.47 -8.34 20.11
CA PHE A 124 9.10 -6.93 19.92
C PHE A 124 8.57 -6.31 21.22
N SER A 125 7.85 -7.08 22.04
CA SER A 125 7.38 -6.64 23.37
C SER A 125 8.54 -6.40 24.34
N LEU A 126 9.65 -7.14 24.24
CA LEU A 126 10.82 -6.94 25.11
C LEU A 126 11.66 -5.71 24.72
N LEU A 127 11.55 -5.23 23.48
CA LEU A 127 12.18 -3.99 23.00
C LEU A 127 11.37 -2.72 23.30
N LEU A 128 10.11 -2.86 23.70
CA LEU A 128 9.24 -1.75 24.15
C LEU A 128 9.24 -1.55 25.67
N SER A 129 10.14 -2.23 26.41
CA SER A 129 10.52 -1.76 27.74
C SER A 129 11.15 -0.36 27.61
N PRO A 130 10.84 0.64 28.47
CA PRO A 130 11.17 2.05 28.28
C PRO A 130 12.66 2.41 28.27
N CYS A 131 13.58 1.43 28.15
CA CYS A 131 15.03 1.64 28.17
C CYS A 131 15.66 1.79 26.77
N ALA A 132 14.98 1.49 25.67
CA ALA A 132 15.59 1.55 24.33
C ALA A 132 15.48 2.91 23.61
N PHE A 133 14.90 3.94 24.25
CA PHE A 133 14.89 5.31 23.69
C PHE A 133 16.10 6.17 24.14
N VAL A 134 17.05 5.59 24.89
CA VAL A 134 18.32 6.23 25.24
C VAL A 134 19.46 5.44 24.62
N LEU A 135 19.64 5.59 23.31
CA LEU A 135 20.96 5.59 22.65
C LEU A 135 20.74 5.97 21.19
N VAL A 136 20.76 7.28 20.97
CA VAL A 136 21.42 7.88 19.79
C VAL A 136 22.87 7.44 19.79
#